data_AF-A0A1X2KJZ0-F1
#
_entry.id   AF-A0A1X2KJZ0-F1
#
_cell.length_a   1.000
_cell.length_b   1.000
_cell.length_c   1.000
_cell.angle_alpha   90.00
_cell.angle_beta   90.00
_cell.angle_gamma   90.00
#
_symmetry.space_group_name_H-M   'P 1'
#
loop_
_entity.id
_entity.type
_entity.pdbx_description
1 polymer ?
#
loop_
_entity_poly.entity_id
_entity_poly.type
_entity_poly.pdbx_seq_one_letter_code
_entity_poly.pdbx_strand_id
1 'polypeptide(L)'
;MTSESRDPSALRAADGRSLARSGDRAPDSVGGRTARNPVPRLRFPSCERCQEPITTRKAYARTSIAAARDRARRRRRGQEQGPLIEWHFMHAACDPDVADPAAYFIGAGAARTARGLLVEVLKLTGRDWAEDTDWRRMVAAILAESRPQPGDD
;
A
#
# COMPACT_ATOMS: atom_id res chain seq x y z
N MET A 1 -31.62 33.55 27.81
CA MET A 1 -32.98 33.32 27.29
C MET A 1 -32.96 33.56 25.79
N THR A 2 -33.31 32.51 25.03
CA THR A 2 -33.79 32.44 23.62
C THR A 2 -32.95 33.08 22.50
N SER A 3 -32.73 32.52 21.32
CA SER A 3 -33.03 31.22 20.70
C SER A 3 -32.25 31.19 19.37
N GLU A 4 -31.82 30.01 18.95
CA GLU A 4 -31.34 29.71 17.61
C GLU A 4 -32.38 30.11 16.53
N SER A 5 -31.90 30.57 15.37
CA SER A 5 -32.59 30.27 14.11
C SER A 5 -31.61 30.26 12.94
N ARG A 6 -31.33 29.05 12.46
CA ARG A 6 -30.69 28.77 11.18
C ARG A 6 -31.75 28.92 10.10
N ASP A 7 -31.53 29.82 9.15
CA ASP A 7 -32.40 29.97 7.99
C ASP A 7 -31.94 29.03 6.84
N PRO A 8 -32.76 28.06 6.39
CA PRO A 8 -32.39 27.06 5.40
C PRO A 8 -33.03 27.35 4.02
N SER A 9 -32.75 28.50 3.40
CA SER A 9 -33.40 28.87 2.12
C SER A 9 -32.54 29.69 1.15
N ALA A 10 -31.22 29.46 1.11
CA ALA A 10 -30.35 29.99 0.05
C ALA A 10 -30.05 28.97 -1.08
N LEU A 11 -31.00 28.08 -1.36
CA LEU A 11 -30.94 27.14 -2.48
C LEU A 11 -31.86 27.62 -3.62
N ARG A 12 -31.23 27.85 -4.77
CA ARG A 12 -31.75 27.97 -6.15
C ARG A 12 -31.93 29.39 -6.69
N ALA A 13 -30.99 29.81 -7.53
CA ALA A 13 -31.21 30.02 -8.98
C ALA A 13 -30.14 30.95 -9.57
N ALA A 14 -29.16 30.36 -10.25
CA ALA A 14 -28.32 30.99 -11.27
C ALA A 14 -27.79 29.81 -12.11
N ASP A 15 -28.56 29.25 -13.04
CA ASP A 15 -28.78 29.75 -14.40
C ASP A 15 -27.49 30.20 -15.08
N GLY A 16 -26.86 29.23 -15.73
CA GLY A 16 -25.72 29.39 -16.63
C GLY A 16 -25.73 28.29 -17.68
N ARG A 17 -26.79 28.26 -18.50
CA ARG A 17 -26.85 27.47 -19.74
C ARG A 17 -25.71 27.93 -20.66
N SER A 18 -24.88 27.00 -21.10
CA SER A 18 -24.13 27.17 -22.36
C SER A 18 -24.29 25.90 -23.18
N LEU A 19 -25.20 26.00 -24.15
CA LEU A 19 -25.45 25.03 -25.22
C LEU A 19 -24.36 25.20 -26.27
N ALA A 20 -23.52 24.18 -26.46
CA ALA A 20 -22.80 23.99 -27.72
C ALA A 20 -23.43 22.83 -28.48
N ARG A 21 -23.88 23.14 -29.69
CA ARG A 21 -24.63 22.30 -30.62
C ARG A 21 -23.83 21.09 -31.14
N SER A 22 -24.59 20.06 -31.45
CA SER A 22 -24.26 18.82 -32.14
C SER A 22 -23.63 18.98 -33.54
N GLY A 23 -22.83 17.97 -33.91
CA GLY A 23 -22.22 17.69 -35.22
C GLY A 23 -20.74 17.34 -34.98
N ASP A 24 -20.20 16.14 -35.21
CA ASP A 24 -20.57 15.03 -36.10
C ASP A 24 -20.12 13.68 -35.48
N ARG A 25 -20.88 12.62 -35.79
CA ARG A 25 -20.48 11.23 -35.55
C ARG A 25 -19.23 10.90 -36.39
N ALA A 26 -18.08 10.76 -35.75
CA ALA A 26 -16.97 9.99 -36.29
C ALA A 26 -17.17 8.50 -35.92
N PRO A 27 -16.92 7.55 -36.83
CA PRO A 27 -17.21 6.15 -36.62
C PRO A 27 -16.27 5.54 -35.58
N ASP A 28 -16.81 4.51 -34.90
CA ASP A 28 -16.14 3.65 -33.94
C ASP A 28 -14.72 3.29 -34.37
N SER A 29 -13.75 4.07 -33.89
CA SER A 29 -12.37 3.62 -33.82
C SER A 29 -12.28 2.75 -32.57
N VAL A 30 -12.48 1.45 -32.77
CA VAL A 30 -12.05 0.36 -31.89
C VAL A 30 -10.52 0.39 -31.82
N GLY A 31 -10.00 1.48 -31.27
CA GLY A 31 -8.59 1.65 -30.94
C GLY A 31 -8.40 1.01 -29.58
N GLY A 32 -8.26 -0.32 -29.59
CA GLY A 32 -7.73 -1.05 -28.45
C GLY A 32 -6.45 -0.37 -28.01
N ARG A 33 -6.52 0.45 -26.96
CA ARG A 33 -5.35 0.95 -26.25
C ARG A 33 -4.75 -0.26 -25.53
N THR A 34 -4.09 -1.14 -26.28
CA THR A 34 -3.04 -1.98 -25.74
C THR A 34 -2.05 -1.00 -25.12
N ALA A 35 -2.08 -0.91 -23.78
CA ALA A 35 -1.08 -0.17 -23.03
C ALA A 35 0.28 -0.72 -23.48
N ARG A 36 0.98 0.04 -24.33
CA ARG A 36 2.30 -0.32 -24.85
C ARG A 36 3.22 -0.42 -23.62
N ASN A 37 3.56 -1.66 -23.25
CA ASN A 37 4.29 -2.05 -22.04
C ASN A 37 3.56 -1.80 -20.71
N PRO A 38 2.80 -2.78 -20.18
CA PRO A 38 2.39 -2.73 -18.79
C PRO A 38 3.63 -2.69 -17.90
N VAL A 39 3.70 -1.71 -16.98
CA VAL A 39 4.78 -1.63 -15.99
C VAL A 39 4.86 -2.96 -15.24
N PRO A 40 6.05 -3.59 -15.14
CA PRO A 40 6.23 -4.85 -14.41
C PRO A 40 5.64 -4.74 -13.00
N ARG A 41 4.77 -5.68 -12.67
CA ARG A 41 4.13 -5.72 -11.35
C ARG A 41 4.99 -6.55 -10.43
N LEU A 42 5.35 -5.97 -9.30
CA LEU A 42 6.00 -6.71 -8.23
C LEU A 42 5.02 -7.71 -7.62
N ARG A 43 5.56 -8.88 -7.29
CA ARG A 43 4.86 -9.94 -6.58
C ARG A 43 5.33 -9.94 -5.13
N PHE A 44 4.37 -10.03 -4.22
CA PHE A 44 4.67 -10.27 -2.83
C PHE A 44 4.87 -11.77 -2.63
N PRO A 45 5.73 -12.19 -1.69
CA PRO A 45 5.78 -13.58 -1.25
C PRO A 45 4.39 -14.11 -0.85
N SER A 46 4.22 -15.43 -0.89
CA SER A 46 2.99 -16.08 -0.47
C SER A 46 2.59 -15.72 0.96
N CYS A 47 1.29 -15.73 1.22
CA CYS A 47 0.75 -15.45 2.54
C CYS A 47 1.27 -16.48 3.56
N GLU A 48 1.88 -16.04 4.65
CA GLU A 48 2.53 -16.95 5.61
C GLU A 48 1.54 -17.88 6.33
N ARG A 49 0.25 -17.51 6.44
CA ARG A 49 -0.75 -18.34 7.11
C ARG A 49 -1.44 -19.34 6.20
N CYS A 50 -1.84 -18.92 4.99
CA CYS A 50 -2.59 -19.79 4.08
C CYS A 50 -1.72 -20.34 2.94
N GLN A 51 -0.47 -19.92 2.82
CA GLN A 51 0.51 -20.30 1.78
C GLN A 51 0.10 -19.98 0.33
N GLU A 52 -1.09 -19.40 0.14
CA GLU A 52 -1.58 -18.95 -1.15
C GLU A 52 -0.87 -17.68 -1.66
N PRO A 53 -0.71 -17.54 -2.99
CA PRO A 53 -0.10 -16.37 -3.60
C PRO A 53 -0.85 -15.07 -3.27
N ILE A 54 -0.10 -14.02 -2.94
CA ILE A 54 -0.66 -12.67 -2.73
C ILE A 54 -0.92 -12.02 -4.09
N THR A 55 -2.16 -12.14 -4.58
CA THR A 55 -2.61 -11.54 -5.85
C THR A 55 -3.59 -10.38 -5.66
N THR A 56 -4.15 -10.25 -4.46
CA THR A 56 -5.24 -9.32 -4.16
C THR A 56 -4.74 -7.97 -3.66
N ARG A 57 -5.56 -6.92 -3.79
CA ARG A 57 -5.29 -5.61 -3.19
C ARG A 57 -5.42 -5.62 -1.66
N LYS A 58 -6.04 -6.66 -1.07
CA LYS A 58 -6.30 -6.81 0.37
C LYS A 58 -5.22 -7.68 1.02
N ALA A 59 -3.98 -7.30 0.81
CA ALA A 59 -2.80 -7.97 1.35
C ALA A 59 -1.71 -6.93 1.63
N TYR A 60 -0.77 -7.28 2.49
CA TYR A 60 0.27 -6.37 2.95
C TYR A 60 1.50 -7.13 3.48
N ALA A 61 2.61 -6.40 3.57
CA ALA A 61 3.69 -6.71 4.48
C ALA A 61 3.44 -5.95 5.79
N ARG A 62 3.53 -6.61 6.94
CA ARG A 62 3.33 -5.99 8.26
C ARG A 62 4.50 -6.21 9.20
N THR A 63 4.68 -5.30 10.15
CA THR A 63 5.61 -5.49 11.28
C THR A 63 5.04 -4.86 12.55
N SER A 64 5.59 -5.20 13.71
CA SER A 64 5.16 -4.66 15.01
C SER A 64 5.96 -3.40 15.37
N ILE A 65 5.27 -2.25 15.42
CA ILE A 65 5.84 -0.98 15.90
C ILE A 65 6.17 -1.09 17.39
N ALA A 66 5.32 -1.75 18.17
CA ALA A 66 5.54 -1.94 19.60
C ALA A 66 6.83 -2.73 19.86
N ALA A 67 7.05 -3.83 19.15
CA ALA A 67 8.27 -4.63 19.29
C ALA A 67 9.51 -3.85 18.82
N ALA A 68 9.42 -3.14 17.70
CA ALA A 68 10.53 -2.34 17.18
C ALA A 68 10.93 -1.21 18.14
N ARG A 69 9.95 -0.52 18.73
CA ARG A 69 10.21 0.50 19.77
C ARG A 69 10.78 -0.10 21.04
N ASP A 70 10.31 -1.28 21.45
CA ASP A 70 10.87 -1.94 22.63
C ASP A 70 12.34 -2.32 22.42
N ARG A 71 12.67 -2.86 21.25
CA ARG A 71 14.05 -3.12 20.83
C ARG A 71 14.89 -1.84 20.86
N ALA A 72 14.41 -0.76 20.24
CA ALA A 72 15.11 0.53 20.23
C ALA A 72 15.42 1.03 21.66
N ARG A 73 14.48 0.84 22.61
CA ARG A 73 14.68 1.19 24.02
C ARG A 73 15.74 0.31 24.68
N ARG A 74 15.74 -1.00 24.43
CA ARG A 74 16.77 -1.92 24.95
C ARG A 74 18.16 -1.59 24.39
N ARG A 75 18.27 -1.27 23.10
CA ARG A 75 19.51 -0.80 22.48
C ARG A 75 20.10 0.43 23.17
N ARG A 76 19.27 1.44 23.42
CA ARG A 76 19.72 2.66 24.14
C ARG A 76 20.22 2.38 25.55
N ARG A 77 19.80 1.27 26.17
CA ARG A 77 20.24 0.82 27.49
C ARG A 77 21.44 -0.12 27.45
N GLY A 78 21.98 -0.43 26.25
CA GLY A 78 23.05 -1.42 26.07
C GLY A 78 22.60 -2.86 26.32
N GLN A 79 21.30 -3.12 26.28
CA GLN A 79 20.68 -4.42 26.58
C GLN A 79 20.19 -5.14 25.31
N GLU A 80 20.64 -4.71 24.13
CA GLU A 80 20.20 -5.30 22.86
C GLU A 80 20.76 -6.71 22.71
N GLN A 81 19.85 -7.69 22.68
CA GLN A 81 20.13 -9.07 22.33
C GLN A 81 19.01 -9.55 21.41
N GLY A 82 19.37 -10.26 20.34
CA GLY A 82 18.43 -10.90 19.41
C GLY A 82 18.30 -10.24 18.04
N PRO A 83 17.59 -10.88 17.11
CA PRO A 83 17.41 -10.43 15.73
C PRO A 83 16.55 -9.17 15.63
N LEU A 84 16.62 -8.49 14.48
CA LEU A 84 15.71 -7.40 14.13
C LEU A 84 14.26 -7.90 14.07
N ILE A 85 13.30 -6.98 14.17
CA ILE A 85 11.89 -7.35 14.13
C ILE A 85 11.47 -7.70 12.70
N GLU A 86 10.93 -8.90 12.55
CA GLU A 86 10.56 -9.46 11.26
C GLU A 86 9.37 -8.73 10.61
N TRP A 87 9.26 -8.92 9.29
CA TRP A 87 8.13 -8.48 8.48
C TRP A 87 7.39 -9.71 7.97
N HIS A 88 6.06 -9.65 8.03
CA HIS A 88 5.18 -10.75 7.67
C HIS A 88 4.32 -10.43 6.46
N PHE A 89 4.22 -11.36 5.51
CA PHE A 89 3.38 -11.22 4.32
C PHE A 89 2.03 -11.90 4.53
N MET A 90 0.95 -11.12 4.48
CA MET A 90 -0.36 -11.59 4.90
C MET A 90 -1.48 -11.11 3.97
N HIS A 91 -2.46 -11.97 3.74
CA HIS A 91 -3.81 -11.55 3.36
C HIS A 91 -4.52 -10.95 4.57
N ALA A 92 -5.27 -9.85 4.37
CA ALA A 92 -6.02 -9.22 5.46
C ALA A 92 -7.01 -10.19 6.13
N ALA A 93 -7.60 -11.11 5.38
CA ALA A 93 -8.52 -12.12 5.92
C ALA A 93 -7.81 -13.23 6.72
N CYS A 94 -6.50 -13.40 6.51
CA CYS A 94 -5.70 -14.38 7.23
C CYS A 94 -5.04 -13.78 8.48
N ASP A 95 -5.15 -12.49 8.71
CA ASP A 95 -4.49 -11.84 9.83
C ASP A 95 -5.48 -11.61 10.98
N PRO A 96 -5.31 -12.27 12.14
CA PRO A 96 -6.19 -12.06 13.28
C PRO A 96 -6.02 -10.65 13.88
N ASP A 97 -4.88 -10.00 13.64
CA ASP A 97 -4.51 -8.71 14.22
C ASP A 97 -4.50 -7.59 13.16
N VAL A 98 -5.30 -7.73 12.10
CA VAL A 98 -5.40 -6.73 11.02
C VAL A 98 -5.76 -5.32 11.51
N ALA A 99 -6.43 -5.22 12.65
CA ALA A 99 -6.85 -3.97 13.28
C ALA A 99 -5.87 -3.47 14.36
N ASP A 100 -4.71 -4.10 14.55
CA ASP A 100 -3.74 -3.71 15.57
C ASP A 100 -3.19 -2.29 15.30
N PRO A 101 -3.48 -1.30 16.17
CA PRO A 101 -2.96 0.05 16.02
C PRO A 101 -1.44 0.14 16.22
N ALA A 102 -0.82 -0.90 16.81
CA ALA A 102 0.63 -1.00 16.98
C ALA A 102 1.33 -1.73 15.83
N ALA A 103 0.63 -2.06 14.74
CA ALA A 103 1.23 -2.62 13.53
C ALA A 103 1.45 -1.53 12.46
N TYR A 104 2.51 -1.71 11.68
CA TYR A 104 2.74 -0.93 10.46
C TYR A 104 2.51 -1.82 9.25
N PHE A 105 1.87 -1.28 8.22
CA PHE A 105 1.47 -2.01 7.03
C PHE A 105 1.99 -1.34 5.75
N ILE A 106 2.56 -2.14 4.86
CA ILE A 106 2.80 -1.76 3.47
C ILE A 106 1.87 -2.59 2.60
N GLY A 107 0.83 -1.96 2.06
CA GLY A 107 -0.16 -2.64 1.22
C GLY A 107 0.44 -3.12 -0.10
N ALA A 108 0.15 -4.37 -0.48
CA ALA A 108 0.58 -4.96 -1.74
C ALA A 108 0.08 -4.14 -2.96
N GLY A 109 -1.08 -3.49 -2.84
CA GLY A 109 -1.58 -2.57 -3.86
C GLY A 109 -0.74 -1.29 -4.03
N ALA A 110 -0.24 -0.72 -2.93
CA ALA A 110 0.59 0.49 -2.95
C ALA A 110 2.01 0.19 -3.44
N ALA A 111 2.55 -0.99 -3.07
CA ALA A 111 3.87 -1.45 -3.44
C ALA A 111 3.89 -2.36 -4.70
N ARG A 112 2.84 -2.28 -5.54
CA ARG A 112 2.70 -3.17 -6.72
C ARG A 112 3.68 -2.90 -7.85
N THR A 113 4.41 -1.79 -7.79
CA THR A 113 5.44 -1.41 -8.78
C THR A 113 6.72 -1.02 -8.06
N ALA A 114 7.87 -1.07 -8.74
CA ALA A 114 9.14 -0.64 -8.15
C ALA A 114 9.08 0.79 -7.59
N ARG A 115 8.43 1.71 -8.31
CA ARG A 115 8.20 3.08 -7.83
C ARG A 115 7.31 3.11 -6.58
N GLY A 116 6.23 2.33 -6.57
CA GLY A 116 5.33 2.23 -5.42
C GLY A 116 6.05 1.71 -4.18
N LEU A 117 6.83 0.63 -4.35
CA LEU A 117 7.64 0.06 -3.28
C LEU A 117 8.67 1.07 -2.75
N LEU A 118 9.37 1.79 -3.63
CA LEU A 118 10.32 2.83 -3.24
C LEU A 118 9.65 3.92 -2.39
N VAL A 119 8.47 4.40 -2.78
CA VAL A 119 7.72 5.41 -2.01
C VAL A 119 7.35 4.88 -0.62
N GLU A 120 6.87 3.64 -0.51
CA GLU A 120 6.53 3.04 0.78
C GLU A 120 7.76 2.83 1.67
N VAL A 121 8.91 2.44 1.07
CA VAL A 121 10.18 2.32 1.79
C VAL A 121 10.66 3.69 2.28
N LEU A 122 10.57 4.76 1.48
CA LEU A 122 10.95 6.11 1.92
C LEU A 122 10.10 6.60 3.10
N LYS A 123 8.79 6.33 3.08
CA LYS A 123 7.90 6.61 4.22
C LYS A 123 8.29 5.82 5.47
N LEU A 124 8.68 4.56 5.28
CA LEU A 124 9.14 3.69 6.36
C LEU A 124 10.46 4.21 6.95
N THR A 125 11.46 4.53 6.14
CA THR A 125 12.77 5.00 6.62
C THR A 125 12.71 6.34 7.36
N GLY A 126 11.64 7.11 7.17
CA GLY A 126 11.36 8.30 7.98
C GLY A 126 10.85 8.00 9.40
N ARG A 127 10.66 6.72 9.76
CA ARG A 127 10.19 6.31 11.09
C ARG A 127 11.37 6.03 12.02
N ASP A 128 11.25 6.50 13.25
CA ASP A 128 12.26 6.39 14.31
C ASP A 128 12.55 4.94 14.74
N TRP A 129 11.64 4.01 14.45
CA TRP A 129 11.75 2.59 14.76
C TRP A 129 12.16 1.72 13.56
N ALA A 130 12.33 2.28 12.36
CA ALA A 130 12.52 1.49 11.15
C ALA A 130 13.80 0.65 11.15
N GLU A 131 14.92 1.20 11.64
CA GLU A 131 16.21 0.51 11.74
C GLU A 131 16.20 -0.66 12.75
N ASP A 132 15.14 -0.78 13.55
CA ASP A 132 14.93 -1.90 14.47
C ASP A 132 14.11 -3.04 13.84
N THR A 133 13.85 -2.97 12.53
CA THR A 133 13.10 -3.98 11.76
C THR A 133 13.88 -4.48 10.55
N ASP A 134 13.55 -5.69 10.09
CA ASP A 134 14.17 -6.36 8.94
C ASP A 134 13.64 -5.90 7.57
N TRP A 135 13.37 -4.60 7.42
CA TRP A 135 12.72 -4.09 6.20
C TRP A 135 13.54 -4.32 4.93
N ARG A 136 14.88 -4.35 5.02
CA ARG A 136 15.74 -4.66 3.86
C ARG A 136 15.51 -6.08 3.36
N ARG A 137 15.31 -7.04 4.28
CA ARG A 137 15.01 -8.44 3.95
C ARG A 137 13.63 -8.55 3.31
N MET A 138 12.65 -7.81 3.81
CA MET A 138 11.31 -7.71 3.19
C MET A 138 11.40 -7.20 1.74
N VAL A 139 12.12 -6.10 1.49
CA VAL A 139 12.31 -5.57 0.13
C VAL A 139 12.99 -6.61 -0.76
N ALA A 140 14.05 -7.24 -0.27
CA ALA A 140 14.77 -8.27 -1.02
C ALA A 140 13.87 -9.45 -1.40
N ALA A 141 12.98 -9.89 -0.49
CA ALA A 141 12.02 -10.96 -0.76
C ALA A 141 11.03 -10.59 -1.88
N ILE A 142 10.47 -9.38 -1.85
CA ILE A 142 9.56 -8.89 -2.91
C ILE A 142 10.28 -8.83 -4.27
N LEU A 143 11.52 -8.33 -4.27
CA LEU A 143 12.30 -8.23 -5.50
C LEU A 143 12.70 -9.60 -6.05
N ALA A 144 13.05 -10.56 -5.19
CA ALA A 144 13.39 -11.92 -5.59
C ALA A 144 12.19 -12.64 -6.23
N GLU A 145 11.01 -12.53 -5.62
CA GLU A 145 9.75 -13.11 -6.14
C GLU A 145 9.34 -12.55 -7.51
N SER A 146 9.85 -11.36 -7.84
CA SER A 146 9.53 -10.64 -9.08
C SER A 146 10.56 -10.86 -10.19
N ARG A 147 11.63 -11.64 -9.96
CA ARG A 147 12.62 -11.95 -10.99
C ARG A 147 12.05 -12.97 -11.99
N PRO A 148 12.32 -12.83 -13.31
CA PRO A 148 12.01 -13.88 -14.27
C PRO A 148 12.74 -15.17 -13.88
N GLN A 149 12.08 -16.33 -13.99
CA GLN A 149 12.79 -17.59 -13.85
C GLN A 149 13.71 -17.78 -15.06
N PRO A 150 14.95 -18.27 -14.88
CA PRO A 150 15.81 -18.58 -16.00
C PRO A 150 15.20 -19.77 -16.76
N GLY A 151 14.55 -19.51 -17.90
CA GLY A 151 13.91 -20.54 -18.72
C GLY A 151 12.65 -20.11 -19.49
N ASP A 152 12.13 -18.91 -19.25
CA ASP A 152 10.91 -18.39 -19.91
C ASP A 152 11.16 -17.58 -21.21
N ASP A 153 12.29 -17.82 -21.91
CA ASP A 153 12.60 -17.23 -23.23
C ASP A 153 12.38 -18.23 -24.38
#